data_AF-A0AAV7A566-F1
#
_entry.id   AF-A0AAV7A566-F1
#
_cell.length_a   1.000
_cell.length_b   1.000
_cell.length_c   1.000
_cell.angle_alpha   90.00
_cell.angle_beta   90.00
_cell.angle_gamma   90.00
#
_symmetry.space_group_name_H-M   'P 1'
#
loop_
_entity.id
_entity.type
_entity.pdbx_description
1 polymer ?
#
loop_
_entity_poly.entity_id
_entity_poly.type
_entity_poly.pdbx_seq_one_letter_code
_entity_poly.pdbx_strand_id
1 'polypeptide(L)'
;MENSKKHWVEELFSPRFTAEDFLHESIEPKLLISEKLAIERASKLEAIYRAALCEFQEKENRKKRELLSKMIVQESSVQDQAVPAQLATCEPCKKADNDSTAAAKSSVHCIWNEKELNLLRSEMDKKHSEGAHSSLQLAAYKLHTSELKAKQKETERELEALKMALAASKRANECKNVLIHQLKKEGEKKGADLQALRKDTHQKCDTVQDLTTRLSKAREEINHLQLQNSDLKQELNSIQQQHQLKIIIASEKAKLKYEAQMKKMQRELETLKEERLVESHQRAQDVAELDLLRRLYIHEK
;
A
#
# COMPACT_ATOMS: atom_id res chain seq x y z
N MET A 1 38.81 -30.22 -32.74
CA MET A 1 37.98 -31.44 -32.60
C MET A 1 38.16 -31.94 -31.19
N GLU A 2 37.15 -31.80 -30.34
CA GLU A 2 36.85 -32.79 -29.30
C GLU A 2 35.42 -32.56 -28.81
N ASN A 3 34.59 -33.55 -29.08
CA ASN A 3 33.14 -33.55 -28.92
C ASN A 3 32.76 -33.55 -27.45
N SER A 4 32.29 -32.43 -26.93
CA SER A 4 31.48 -32.39 -25.71
C SER A 4 30.12 -33.02 -26.04
N LYS A 5 29.99 -34.34 -25.80
CA LYS A 5 28.71 -35.06 -25.91
C LYS A 5 27.69 -34.39 -24.98
N LYS A 6 26.76 -33.63 -25.54
CA LYS A 6 25.62 -33.07 -24.82
C LYS A 6 24.81 -34.21 -24.21
N HIS A 7 24.45 -34.06 -22.94
CA HIS A 7 23.68 -35.07 -22.24
C HIS A 7 22.25 -35.09 -22.81
N TRP A 8 21.64 -36.25 -23.01
CA TRP A 8 20.27 -36.37 -23.57
C TRP A 8 19.19 -35.56 -22.82
N VAL A 9 19.46 -35.17 -21.57
CA VAL A 9 18.59 -34.33 -20.75
C VAL A 9 18.61 -32.87 -21.25
N GLU A 10 19.75 -32.38 -21.74
CA GLU A 10 19.90 -31.03 -22.31
C GLU A 10 19.27 -30.92 -23.71
N GLU A 11 19.13 -32.04 -24.43
CA GLU A 11 18.38 -32.11 -25.69
C GLU A 11 16.86 -32.02 -25.47
N LEU A 12 16.34 -32.69 -24.44
CA LEU A 12 14.90 -32.66 -24.11
C LEU A 12 14.51 -31.42 -23.30
N PHE A 13 15.43 -30.86 -22.53
CA PHE A 13 15.26 -29.67 -21.72
C PHE A 13 16.41 -28.70 -22.00
N SER A 14 16.37 -28.05 -23.17
CA SER A 14 17.28 -26.94 -23.45
C SER A 14 17.16 -25.91 -22.32
N PRO A 15 18.26 -25.48 -21.70
CA PRO A 15 18.22 -24.46 -20.66
C PRO A 15 17.50 -23.25 -21.21
N ARG A 16 16.34 -22.92 -20.65
CA ARG A 16 15.51 -21.79 -21.12
C ARG A 16 16.12 -20.42 -20.79
N PHE A 17 17.29 -20.41 -20.14
CA PHE A 17 18.00 -19.22 -19.72
C PHE A 17 19.50 -19.48 -19.80
N THR A 18 20.15 -18.71 -20.66
CA THR A 18 21.59 -18.62 -20.85
C THR A 18 22.07 -17.31 -20.23
N ALA A 19 23.33 -17.21 -19.80
CA ALA A 19 23.88 -15.95 -19.26
C ALA A 19 23.85 -14.80 -20.29
N GLU A 20 23.76 -15.14 -21.58
CA GLU A 20 23.58 -14.20 -22.69
C GLU A 20 22.16 -13.63 -22.75
N ASP A 21 21.13 -14.36 -22.26
CA ASP A 21 19.75 -13.87 -22.17
C ASP A 21 19.59 -12.76 -21.11
N PHE A 22 20.47 -12.75 -20.10
CA PHE A 22 20.55 -11.66 -19.11
C PHE A 22 21.12 -10.35 -19.67
N LEU A 23 21.88 -10.41 -20.77
CA LEU A 23 22.60 -9.27 -21.34
C LEU A 23 21.96 -8.73 -22.63
N HIS A 24 21.09 -9.50 -23.29
CA HIS A 24 20.50 -9.13 -24.57
C HIS A 24 19.04 -8.68 -24.56
N GLU A 25 18.32 -8.77 -23.45
CA GLU A 25 17.08 -8.02 -23.30
C GLU A 25 17.40 -6.65 -22.71
N SER A 26 17.29 -5.59 -23.53
CA SER A 26 17.03 -4.26 -23.02
C SER A 26 15.74 -4.32 -22.21
N ILE A 27 15.87 -4.50 -20.90
CA ILE A 27 14.76 -4.50 -19.95
C ILE A 27 14.25 -3.05 -19.90
N GLU A 28 13.45 -2.66 -20.89
CA GLU A 28 12.35 -1.76 -20.61
C GLU A 28 11.33 -2.61 -19.85
N PRO A 29 11.17 -2.42 -18.53
CA PRO A 29 10.18 -3.17 -17.79
C PRO A 29 8.81 -2.90 -18.42
N LYS A 30 8.21 -3.96 -18.95
CA LYS A 30 6.88 -3.91 -19.57
C LYS A 30 5.89 -3.56 -18.47
N LEU A 31 5.62 -2.26 -18.32
CA LEU A 31 4.76 -1.71 -17.27
C LEU A 31 3.45 -2.52 -17.20
N LEU A 32 3.13 -2.98 -15.99
CA LEU A 32 1.88 -3.69 -15.74
C LEU A 32 0.71 -2.79 -16.14
N ILE A 33 -0.42 -3.38 -16.56
CA ILE A 33 -1.61 -2.60 -16.97
C ILE A 33 -2.05 -1.64 -15.85
N SER A 34 -1.88 -2.05 -14.59
CA SER A 34 -2.11 -1.22 -13.40
C SER A 34 -1.17 -0.02 -13.31
N GLU A 35 0.11 -0.18 -13.66
CA GLU A 35 1.10 0.90 -13.68
C GLU A 35 0.84 1.88 -14.81
N LYS A 36 0.45 1.39 -16.00
CA LYS A 36 0.03 2.25 -17.12
C LYS A 36 -1.17 3.13 -16.74
N LEU A 37 -2.18 2.53 -16.09
CA LEU A 37 -3.34 3.27 -15.58
C LEU A 37 -2.98 4.26 -14.47
N ALA A 38 -2.01 3.93 -13.61
CA ALA A 38 -1.53 4.84 -12.57
C ALA A 38 -0.78 6.04 -13.17
N ILE A 39 0.07 5.81 -14.17
CA ILE A 39 0.80 6.86 -14.91
C ILE A 39 -0.19 7.77 -15.66
N GLU A 40 -1.19 7.20 -16.34
CA GLU A 40 -2.22 8.01 -17.01
C GLU A 40 -3.03 8.87 -16.03
N ARG A 41 -3.36 8.33 -14.85
CA ARG A 41 -4.05 9.10 -13.81
C ARG A 41 -3.16 10.22 -13.25
N ALA A 42 -1.89 9.93 -13.00
CA ALA A 42 -0.93 10.93 -12.55
C ALA A 42 -0.73 12.04 -13.58
N SER A 43 -0.60 11.69 -14.86
CA SER A 43 -0.49 12.65 -15.97
C SER A 43 -1.73 13.54 -16.10
N LYS A 44 -2.94 12.96 -15.97
CA LYS A 44 -4.19 13.74 -15.97
C LYS A 44 -4.27 14.69 -14.78
N LEU A 45 -3.88 14.23 -13.60
CA LEU A 45 -3.86 15.06 -12.39
C LEU A 45 -2.88 16.23 -12.55
N GLU A 46 -1.68 15.94 -13.05
CA GLU A 46 -0.64 16.94 -13.33
C GLU A 46 -1.11 17.98 -14.35
N ALA A 47 -1.78 17.56 -15.43
CA ALA A 47 -2.36 18.47 -16.41
C ALA A 47 -3.41 19.41 -15.80
N ILE A 48 -4.27 18.90 -14.91
CA ILE A 48 -5.27 19.72 -14.19
C ILE A 48 -4.57 20.74 -13.29
N TYR A 49 -3.55 20.34 -12.52
CA TYR A 49 -2.82 21.26 -11.66
C TYR A 49 -2.08 22.34 -12.46
N ARG A 50 -1.43 21.98 -13.57
CA ARG A 50 -0.76 22.94 -14.46
C ARG A 50 -1.77 23.93 -15.06
N ALA A 51 -2.93 23.46 -15.52
CA ALA A 51 -3.98 24.32 -16.04
C ALA A 51 -4.48 25.33 -14.98
N ALA A 52 -4.74 24.86 -13.77
CA ALA A 52 -5.16 25.73 -12.66
C ALA A 52 -4.10 26.77 -12.28
N LEU A 53 -2.81 26.40 -12.32
CA LEU A 53 -1.70 27.33 -12.10
C LEU A 53 -1.62 28.38 -13.20
N CYS A 54 -1.76 27.99 -14.47
CA CYS A 54 -1.79 28.92 -15.60
C CYS A 54 -2.97 29.89 -15.48
N GLU A 55 -4.17 29.41 -15.19
CA GLU A 55 -5.35 30.27 -14.99
C GLU A 55 -5.17 31.24 -13.82
N PHE A 56 -4.57 30.79 -12.72
CA PHE A 56 -4.27 31.64 -11.58
C PHE A 56 -3.27 32.75 -11.94
N GLN A 57 -2.17 32.40 -12.60
CA GLN A 57 -1.16 33.35 -13.07
C GLN A 57 -1.75 34.34 -14.08
N GLU A 58 -2.57 33.87 -15.03
CA GLU A 58 -3.26 34.74 -15.98
C GLU A 58 -4.21 35.71 -15.28
N LYS A 59 -4.96 35.25 -14.28
CA LYS A 59 -5.86 36.09 -13.49
C LYS A 59 -5.09 37.14 -12.68
N GLU A 60 -3.95 36.77 -12.10
CA GLU A 60 -3.07 37.72 -11.42
C GLU A 60 -2.50 38.76 -12.39
N ASN A 61 -2.03 38.31 -13.56
CA ASN A 61 -1.52 39.17 -14.61
C ASN A 61 -2.59 40.10 -15.18
N ARG A 62 -3.84 39.64 -15.33
CA ARG A 62 -4.99 40.48 -15.69
C ARG A 62 -5.23 41.55 -14.64
N LYS A 63 -5.23 41.22 -13.36
CA LYS A 63 -5.35 42.21 -12.26
C LYS A 63 -4.22 43.24 -12.27
N LYS A 64 -2.97 42.79 -12.48
CA LYS A 64 -1.81 43.70 -12.61
C LYS A 64 -1.97 44.63 -13.81
N ARG A 65 -2.40 44.10 -14.96
CA ARG A 65 -2.70 44.90 -16.16
C ARG A 65 -3.85 45.88 -15.91
N GLU A 66 -4.93 45.49 -15.25
CA GLU A 66 -6.04 46.37 -14.89
C GLU A 66 -5.60 47.51 -13.95
N LEU A 67 -4.73 47.22 -12.97
CA LEU A 67 -4.14 48.24 -12.10
C LEU A 67 -3.26 49.21 -12.89
N LEU A 68 -2.40 48.71 -13.79
CA LEU A 68 -1.57 49.53 -14.67
C LEU A 68 -2.41 50.36 -15.63
N SER A 69 -3.48 49.81 -16.22
CA SER A 69 -4.41 50.54 -17.06
C SER A 69 -5.13 51.65 -16.29
N LYS A 70 -5.49 51.43 -15.02
CA LYS A 70 -6.05 52.48 -14.16
C LYS A 70 -5.03 53.60 -13.90
N MET A 71 -3.75 53.28 -13.68
CA MET A 71 -2.68 54.29 -13.57
C MET A 71 -2.46 55.08 -14.88
N ILE A 72 -2.42 54.39 -16.02
CA ILE A 72 -2.18 55.03 -17.34
C ILE A 72 -3.37 55.92 -17.76
N VAL A 73 -4.61 55.51 -17.48
CA VAL A 73 -5.80 56.35 -17.71
C VAL A 73 -5.83 57.57 -16.78
N GLN A 74 -5.24 57.46 -15.59
CA GLN A 74 -5.14 58.57 -14.64
C GLN A 74 -4.08 59.60 -15.08
N GLU A 75 -2.99 59.18 -15.73
CA GLU A 75 -1.96 60.08 -16.29
C GLU A 75 -2.31 60.68 -17.66
N SER A 76 -3.16 60.03 -18.46
CA SER A 76 -3.58 60.53 -19.79
C SER A 76 -4.79 61.47 -19.78
N SER A 77 -5.30 61.86 -18.60
CA SER A 77 -6.36 62.88 -18.47
C SER A 77 -5.83 64.31 -18.28
N VAL A 78 -4.52 64.53 -18.43
CA VAL A 78 -3.88 65.85 -18.33
C VAL A 78 -3.26 66.25 -19.67
N GLN A 79 -4.00 66.20 -20.76
CA GLN A 79 -3.81 67.08 -21.92
C GLN A 79 -4.93 66.92 -22.94
N ASP A 80 -5.28 68.05 -23.55
CA ASP A 80 -6.22 68.25 -24.65
C ASP A 80 -7.71 68.28 -24.31
N GLN A 81 -8.22 69.49 -24.04
CA GLN A 81 -9.06 70.15 -25.06
C GLN A 81 -9.27 71.65 -24.79
N ALA A 82 -8.99 72.42 -25.83
CA ALA A 82 -9.19 73.84 -25.94
C ALA A 82 -10.68 74.21 -26.12
N VAL A 83 -11.05 75.31 -25.43
CA VAL A 83 -11.95 76.44 -25.75
C VAL A 83 -12.76 76.38 -27.06
N PRO A 84 -14.02 76.86 -27.07
CA PRO A 84 -14.21 78.26 -27.49
C PRO A 84 -15.15 79.12 -26.62
N ALA A 85 -14.65 80.34 -26.40
CA ALA A 85 -15.25 81.63 -26.11
C ALA A 85 -16.78 81.81 -26.17
N GLN A 86 -17.34 82.42 -25.10
CA GLN A 86 -18.27 83.57 -25.15
C GLN A 86 -18.00 84.43 -23.89
N LEU A 87 -17.27 85.54 -24.00
CA LEU A 87 -17.81 86.91 -24.12
C LEU A 87 -18.93 87.25 -23.11
N ALA A 88 -18.54 87.92 -22.02
CA ALA A 88 -19.28 89.06 -21.46
C ALA A 88 -18.42 89.76 -20.39
N THR A 89 -17.53 90.61 -20.87
CA THR A 89 -16.95 91.72 -20.12
C THR A 89 -18.09 92.62 -19.65
N CYS A 90 -18.20 92.91 -18.35
CA CYS A 90 -18.88 94.12 -17.90
C CYS A 90 -17.96 94.84 -16.93
N GLU A 91 -17.27 95.83 -17.50
CA GLU A 91 -16.49 96.85 -16.83
C GLU A 91 -17.38 97.76 -15.95
N PRO A 92 -16.76 98.54 -15.05
CA PRO A 92 -17.41 99.19 -13.91
C PRO A 92 -18.31 100.36 -14.32
N CYS A 93 -19.48 100.45 -13.68
CA CYS A 93 -20.33 101.62 -13.80
C CYS A 93 -19.61 102.86 -13.23
N LYS A 94 -19.23 103.75 -14.14
CA LYS A 94 -18.71 105.10 -13.93
C LYS A 94 -19.59 105.85 -12.92
N LYS A 95 -19.02 106.22 -11.76
CA LYS A 95 -19.51 107.35 -10.97
C LYS A 95 -19.02 108.61 -11.66
N ALA A 96 -19.94 109.40 -12.20
CA ALA A 96 -19.66 110.74 -12.66
C ALA A 96 -19.73 111.66 -11.43
N ASP A 97 -18.57 112.11 -10.96
CA ASP A 97 -18.45 113.33 -10.18
C ASP A 97 -18.72 114.50 -11.13
N ASN A 98 -19.83 115.20 -10.90
CA ASN A 98 -20.00 116.58 -11.33
C ASN A 98 -20.45 117.36 -10.10
N ASP A 99 -19.51 118.12 -9.58
CA ASP A 99 -19.69 119.10 -8.53
C ASP A 99 -20.27 120.39 -9.15
N SER A 100 -21.41 120.86 -8.64
CA SER A 100 -21.80 122.28 -8.55
C SER A 100 -23.21 122.41 -7.98
N THR A 101 -23.22 122.64 -6.67
CA THR A 101 -24.13 123.55 -5.95
C THR A 101 -25.18 124.33 -6.77
N ALA A 102 -26.44 123.95 -6.62
CA ALA A 102 -27.55 124.90 -6.47
C ALA A 102 -28.78 124.15 -5.95
N ALA A 103 -29.32 124.67 -4.85
CA ALA A 103 -30.55 124.20 -4.24
C ALA A 103 -31.71 124.13 -5.24
N ALA A 104 -32.23 122.92 -5.47
CA ALA A 104 -33.57 122.72 -5.98
C ALA A 104 -34.17 121.51 -5.27
N LYS A 105 -34.94 121.82 -4.23
CA LYS A 105 -35.89 120.93 -3.57
C LYS A 105 -36.89 120.41 -4.60
N SER A 106 -36.59 119.34 -5.33
CA SER A 106 -37.63 118.47 -5.88
C SER A 106 -37.85 117.37 -4.85
N SER A 107 -38.61 117.72 -3.80
CA SER A 107 -39.17 116.74 -2.89
C SER A 107 -40.11 115.85 -3.71
N VAL A 108 -39.58 114.74 -4.22
CA VAL A 108 -40.41 113.59 -4.50
C VAL A 108 -40.93 113.17 -3.12
N HIS A 109 -42.09 113.72 -2.77
CA HIS A 109 -42.75 113.51 -1.51
C HIS A 109 -43.10 112.04 -1.44
N CYS A 110 -42.30 111.27 -0.69
CA CYS A 110 -42.63 109.88 -0.38
C CYS A 110 -43.95 109.91 0.39
N ILE A 111 -44.99 109.30 -0.19
CA ILE A 111 -46.36 109.25 0.39
C ILE A 111 -46.36 108.51 1.75
N TRP A 112 -45.29 107.78 2.05
CA TRP A 112 -45.15 106.92 3.22
C TRP A 112 -44.36 107.65 4.31
N ASN A 113 -44.85 107.60 5.55
CA ASN A 113 -44.08 108.12 6.69
C ASN A 113 -42.92 107.16 7.03
N GLU A 114 -41.88 107.65 7.69
CA GLU A 114 -40.67 106.87 7.99
C GLU A 114 -40.94 105.61 8.83
N LYS A 115 -41.97 105.63 9.69
CA LYS A 115 -42.39 104.47 10.49
C LYS A 115 -43.07 103.39 9.63
N GLU A 116 -43.89 103.79 8.66
CA GLU A 116 -44.55 102.87 7.71
C GLU A 116 -43.55 102.20 6.79
N LEU A 117 -42.54 102.94 6.31
CA LEU A 117 -41.42 102.40 5.53
C LEU A 117 -40.59 101.38 6.32
N ASN A 118 -40.30 101.67 7.59
CA ASN A 118 -39.57 100.76 8.47
C ASN A 118 -40.38 99.50 8.80
N LEU A 119 -41.70 99.62 8.99
CA LEU A 119 -42.59 98.48 9.20
C LEU A 119 -42.65 97.57 7.97
N LEU A 120 -42.82 98.17 6.77
CA LEU A 120 -42.87 97.43 5.51
C LEU A 120 -41.55 96.70 5.23
N ARG A 121 -40.40 97.34 5.50
CA ARG A 121 -39.07 96.71 5.42
C ARG A 121 -38.95 95.57 6.42
N SER A 122 -39.36 95.76 7.67
CA SER A 122 -39.33 94.72 8.70
C SER A 122 -40.20 93.51 8.35
N GLU A 123 -41.40 93.71 7.80
CA GLU A 123 -42.23 92.60 7.33
C GLU A 123 -41.64 91.90 6.10
N MET A 124 -41.05 92.65 5.17
CA MET A 124 -40.39 92.09 3.99
C MET A 124 -39.17 91.24 4.39
N ASP A 125 -38.36 91.72 5.34
CA ASP A 125 -37.22 91.01 5.92
C ASP A 125 -37.67 89.78 6.71
N LYS A 126 -38.79 89.87 7.45
CA LYS A 126 -39.41 88.74 8.13
C LYS A 126 -39.91 87.68 7.14
N LYS A 127 -40.58 88.08 6.05
CA LYS A 127 -41.02 87.15 5.00
C LYS A 127 -39.86 86.53 4.24
N HIS A 128 -38.81 87.30 3.96
CA HIS A 128 -37.58 86.77 3.37
C HIS A 128 -36.88 85.76 4.30
N SER A 129 -36.77 86.06 5.59
CA SER A 129 -36.16 85.14 6.57
C SER A 129 -37.01 83.89 6.82
N GLU A 130 -38.35 83.99 6.89
CA GLU A 130 -39.27 82.85 6.94
C GLU A 130 -39.18 81.97 5.68
N GLY A 131 -39.11 82.61 4.50
CA GLY A 131 -38.92 81.92 3.21
C GLY A 131 -37.55 81.24 3.11
N ALA A 132 -36.48 81.93 3.52
CA ALA A 132 -35.13 81.38 3.57
C ALA A 132 -35.04 80.20 4.56
N HIS A 133 -35.68 80.31 5.73
CA HIS A 133 -35.74 79.25 6.72
C HIS A 133 -36.46 78.00 6.19
N SER A 134 -37.62 78.18 5.56
CA SER A 134 -38.40 77.08 4.96
C SER A 134 -37.63 76.43 3.80
N SER A 135 -36.93 77.23 2.99
CA SER A 135 -36.07 76.74 1.91
C SER A 135 -34.90 75.89 2.44
N LEU A 136 -34.24 76.35 3.51
CA LEU A 136 -33.18 75.61 4.19
C LEU A 136 -33.70 74.28 4.78
N GLN A 137 -34.86 74.29 5.46
CA GLN A 137 -35.47 73.05 5.96
C GLN A 137 -35.79 72.08 4.83
N LEU A 138 -36.35 72.57 3.72
CA LEU A 138 -36.69 71.73 2.57
C LEU A 138 -35.44 71.15 1.89
N ALA A 139 -34.34 71.91 1.82
CA ALA A 139 -33.04 71.42 1.38
C ALA A 139 -32.49 70.32 2.33
N ALA A 140 -32.59 70.52 3.65
CA ALA A 140 -32.17 69.53 4.65
C ALA A 140 -32.98 68.23 4.54
N TYR A 141 -34.31 68.30 4.37
CA TYR A 141 -35.14 67.11 4.16
C TYR A 141 -34.83 66.39 2.83
N LYS A 142 -34.53 67.14 1.76
CA LYS A 142 -34.09 66.55 0.48
C LYS A 142 -32.76 65.80 0.63
N LEU A 143 -31.82 66.36 1.38
CA LEU A 143 -30.55 65.69 1.68
C LEU A 143 -30.78 64.44 2.54
N HIS A 144 -31.55 64.55 3.62
CA HIS A 144 -31.85 63.40 4.48
C HIS A 144 -32.54 62.26 3.70
N THR A 145 -33.48 62.58 2.81
CA THR A 145 -34.17 61.57 1.99
C THR A 145 -33.24 60.93 0.95
N SER A 146 -32.29 61.67 0.38
CA SER A 146 -31.29 61.09 -0.54
C SER A 146 -30.31 60.17 0.21
N GLU A 147 -29.88 60.55 1.41
CA GLU A 147 -29.05 59.71 2.29
C GLU A 147 -29.78 58.42 2.72
N LEU A 148 -31.05 58.51 3.10
CA LEU A 148 -31.85 57.32 3.45
C LEU A 148 -32.00 56.38 2.25
N LYS A 149 -32.25 56.92 1.05
CA LYS A 149 -32.30 56.11 -0.18
C LYS A 149 -30.96 55.46 -0.48
N ALA A 150 -29.85 56.15 -0.25
CA ALA A 150 -28.51 55.59 -0.42
C ALA A 150 -28.27 54.44 0.57
N LYS A 151 -28.59 54.65 1.86
CA LYS A 151 -28.51 53.62 2.91
C LYS A 151 -29.39 52.41 2.60
N GLN A 152 -30.63 52.62 2.16
CA GLN A 152 -31.53 51.54 1.76
C GLN A 152 -30.96 50.71 0.61
N LYS A 153 -30.43 51.35 -0.44
CA LYS A 153 -29.80 50.62 -1.54
C LYS A 153 -28.57 49.84 -1.09
N GLU A 154 -27.81 50.37 -0.14
CA GLU A 154 -26.64 49.67 0.40
C GLU A 154 -27.03 48.44 1.20
N THR A 155 -28.00 48.57 2.11
CA THR A 155 -28.48 47.43 2.90
C THR A 155 -29.16 46.36 2.03
N GLU A 156 -29.84 46.74 0.95
CA GLU A 156 -30.37 45.80 -0.03
C GLU A 156 -29.26 45.00 -0.74
N ARG A 157 -28.15 45.65 -1.11
CA ARG A 157 -26.99 44.96 -1.71
C ARG A 157 -26.32 44.02 -0.71
N GLU A 158 -26.10 44.48 0.52
CA GLU A 158 -25.53 43.66 1.59
C GLU A 158 -26.39 42.43 1.89
N LEU A 159 -27.72 42.62 1.95
CA LEU A 159 -28.67 41.53 2.15
C LEU A 159 -28.58 40.49 1.02
N GLU A 160 -28.52 40.94 -0.24
CA GLU A 160 -28.40 40.03 -1.38
C GLU A 160 -27.06 39.29 -1.38
N ALA A 161 -25.96 39.97 -1.05
CA ALA A 161 -24.65 39.35 -0.89
C ALA A 161 -24.66 38.27 0.21
N LEU A 162 -25.28 38.56 1.37
CA LEU A 162 -25.41 37.59 2.47
C LEU A 162 -26.29 36.40 2.09
N LYS A 163 -27.39 36.59 1.35
CA LYS A 163 -28.20 35.48 0.83
C LYS A 163 -27.41 34.58 -0.11
N MET A 164 -26.62 35.16 -1.01
CA MET A 164 -25.77 34.42 -1.93
C MET A 164 -24.70 33.63 -1.18
N ALA A 165 -24.05 34.24 -0.18
CA ALA A 165 -23.08 33.57 0.67
C ALA A 165 -23.70 32.42 1.48
N LEU A 166 -24.91 32.62 2.02
CA LEU A 166 -25.65 31.57 2.73
C LEU A 166 -26.00 30.40 1.82
N ALA A 167 -26.46 30.67 0.60
CA ALA A 167 -26.76 29.63 -0.39
C ALA A 167 -25.50 28.84 -0.78
N ALA A 168 -24.37 29.53 -1.00
CA ALA A 168 -23.10 28.88 -1.27
C ALA A 168 -22.63 27.99 -0.10
N SER A 169 -22.75 28.50 1.14
CA SER A 169 -22.44 27.74 2.35
C SER A 169 -23.30 26.49 2.51
N LYS A 170 -24.61 26.60 2.28
CA LYS A 170 -25.54 25.45 2.32
C LYS A 170 -25.15 24.36 1.32
N ARG A 171 -24.89 24.73 0.05
CA ARG A 171 -24.43 23.77 -0.98
C ARG A 171 -23.11 23.11 -0.59
N ALA A 172 -22.15 23.87 -0.06
CA ALA A 172 -20.88 23.32 0.41
C ALA A 172 -21.09 22.32 1.56
N ASN A 173 -22.03 22.62 2.46
CA ASN A 173 -22.36 21.73 3.58
C ASN A 173 -23.04 20.44 3.11
N GLU A 174 -23.94 20.52 2.14
CA GLU A 174 -24.57 19.35 1.50
C GLU A 174 -23.52 18.44 0.86
N CYS A 175 -22.58 19.01 0.09
CA CYS A 175 -21.47 18.24 -0.49
C CYS A 175 -20.61 17.55 0.58
N LYS A 176 -20.27 18.26 1.67
CA LYS A 176 -19.52 17.68 2.79
C LYS A 176 -20.28 16.54 3.46
N ASN A 177 -21.59 16.68 3.64
CA ASN A 177 -22.43 15.63 4.22
C ASN A 177 -22.43 14.36 3.35
N VAL A 178 -22.55 14.51 2.02
CA VAL A 178 -22.45 13.38 1.09
C VAL A 178 -21.10 12.68 1.22
N LEU A 179 -20.00 13.44 1.25
CA LEU A 179 -18.66 12.88 1.43
C LEU A 179 -18.52 12.12 2.76
N ILE A 180 -19.01 12.69 3.86
CA ILE A 180 -19.01 12.04 5.18
C ILE A 180 -19.79 10.72 5.14
N HIS A 181 -20.96 10.70 4.51
CA HIS A 181 -21.75 9.47 4.37
C HIS A 181 -21.03 8.41 3.53
N GLN A 182 -20.35 8.81 2.46
CA GLN A 182 -19.56 7.89 1.65
C GLN A 182 -18.38 7.31 2.43
N LEU A 183 -17.63 8.15 3.15
CA LEU A 183 -16.52 7.72 4.00
C LEU A 183 -16.98 6.77 5.11
N LYS A 184 -18.15 7.01 5.72
CA LYS A 184 -18.75 6.08 6.70
C LYS A 184 -19.02 4.71 6.10
N LYS A 185 -19.67 4.66 4.92
CA LYS A 185 -19.95 3.39 4.22
C LYS A 185 -18.66 2.66 3.83
N GLU A 186 -17.65 3.37 3.37
CA GLU A 186 -16.34 2.79 3.05
C GLU A 186 -15.63 2.27 4.31
N GLY A 187 -15.74 2.99 5.43
CA GLY A 187 -15.23 2.57 6.73
C GLY A 187 -15.90 1.29 7.22
N GLU A 188 -17.23 1.19 7.11
CA GLU A 188 -18.00 -0.02 7.46
C GLU A 188 -17.60 -1.22 6.60
N LYS A 189 -17.47 -1.04 5.28
CA LYS A 189 -17.00 -2.10 4.37
C LYS A 189 -15.60 -2.61 4.74
N LYS A 190 -14.64 -1.69 4.89
CA LYS A 190 -13.28 -2.04 5.32
C LYS A 190 -13.27 -2.71 6.69
N GLY A 191 -14.12 -2.26 7.61
CA GLY A 191 -14.30 -2.88 8.92
C GLY A 191 -14.77 -4.35 8.81
N ALA A 192 -15.74 -4.62 7.95
CA ALA A 192 -16.21 -5.97 7.68
C ALA A 192 -15.12 -6.86 7.05
N ASP A 193 -14.39 -6.33 6.07
CA ASP A 193 -13.28 -7.04 5.42
C ASP A 193 -12.16 -7.38 6.42
N LEU A 194 -11.79 -6.43 7.29
CA LEU A 194 -10.80 -6.67 8.35
C LEU A 194 -11.27 -7.72 9.35
N GLN A 195 -12.56 -7.74 9.69
CA GLN A 195 -13.11 -8.77 10.57
C GLN A 195 -13.11 -10.15 9.90
N ALA A 196 -13.42 -10.23 8.61
CA ALA A 196 -13.36 -11.47 7.84
C ALA A 196 -11.92 -12.00 7.75
N LEU A 197 -10.95 -11.13 7.43
CA LEU A 197 -9.53 -11.47 7.42
C LEU A 197 -9.05 -11.94 8.78
N ARG A 198 -9.46 -11.27 9.88
CA ARG A 198 -9.12 -11.70 11.24
C ARG A 198 -9.64 -13.11 11.55
N LYS A 199 -10.85 -13.45 11.10
CA LYS A 199 -11.41 -14.80 11.29
C LYS A 199 -10.63 -15.84 10.48
N ASP A 200 -10.33 -15.55 9.21
CA ASP A 200 -9.54 -16.43 8.36
C ASP A 200 -8.13 -16.67 8.91
N THR A 201 -7.44 -15.61 9.37
CA THR A 201 -6.11 -15.75 9.95
C THR A 201 -6.13 -16.55 11.25
N HIS A 202 -7.16 -16.38 12.08
CA HIS A 202 -7.33 -17.18 13.29
C HIS A 202 -7.55 -18.66 12.95
N GLN A 203 -8.46 -18.98 12.03
CA GLN A 203 -8.70 -20.36 11.58
C GLN A 203 -7.43 -20.99 10.98
N LYS A 204 -6.65 -20.23 10.20
CA LYS A 204 -5.37 -20.69 9.67
C LYS A 204 -4.34 -20.93 10.78
N CYS A 205 -4.32 -20.11 11.81
CA CYS A 205 -3.45 -20.33 12.97
C CYS A 205 -3.81 -21.63 13.70
N ASP A 206 -5.10 -21.87 13.94
CA ASP A 206 -5.59 -23.09 14.58
C ASP A 206 -5.22 -24.34 13.76
N THR A 207 -5.43 -24.30 12.43
CA THR A 207 -5.05 -25.41 11.55
C THR A 207 -3.54 -25.66 11.53
N VAL A 208 -2.70 -24.62 11.54
CA VAL A 208 -1.24 -24.76 11.65
C VAL A 208 -0.85 -25.38 12.99
N GLN A 209 -1.49 -24.98 14.09
CA GLN A 209 -1.25 -25.56 15.41
C GLN A 209 -1.62 -27.05 15.42
N ASP A 210 -2.78 -27.41 14.89
CA ASP A 210 -3.23 -28.81 14.76
C ASP A 210 -2.26 -29.64 13.92
N LEU A 211 -1.83 -29.12 12.77
CA LEU A 211 -0.86 -29.81 11.91
C LEU A 211 0.49 -29.98 12.61
N THR A 212 0.94 -28.96 13.34
CA THR A 212 2.21 -29.01 14.09
C THR A 212 2.16 -30.08 15.18
N THR A 213 1.05 -30.18 15.91
CA THR A 213 0.89 -31.23 16.94
C THR A 213 0.83 -32.63 16.32
N ARG A 214 0.11 -32.83 15.21
CA ARG A 214 0.08 -34.10 14.48
C ARG A 214 1.47 -34.49 13.96
N LEU A 215 2.21 -33.52 13.45
CA LEU A 215 3.57 -33.73 12.96
C LEU A 215 4.54 -34.11 14.07
N SER A 216 4.42 -33.50 15.26
CA SER A 216 5.20 -33.91 16.45
C SER A 216 4.91 -35.37 16.82
N LYS A 217 3.63 -35.73 16.91
CA LYS A 217 3.21 -37.11 17.24
C LYS A 217 3.72 -38.12 16.21
N ALA A 218 3.60 -37.82 14.92
CA ALA A 218 4.12 -38.69 13.86
C ALA A 218 5.65 -38.86 13.95
N ARG A 219 6.39 -37.81 14.32
CA ARG A 219 7.85 -37.91 14.55
C ARG A 219 8.18 -38.79 15.75
N GLU A 220 7.43 -38.65 16.84
CA GLU A 220 7.57 -39.49 18.04
C GLU A 220 7.30 -40.96 17.71
N GLU A 221 6.24 -41.25 16.95
CA GLU A 221 5.90 -42.60 16.48
C GLU A 221 7.00 -43.18 15.58
N ILE A 222 7.53 -42.40 14.63
CA ILE A 222 8.66 -42.83 13.78
C ILE A 222 9.87 -43.18 14.62
N ASN A 223 10.26 -42.33 15.58
CA ASN A 223 11.40 -42.58 16.45
C ASN A 223 11.19 -43.84 17.30
N HIS A 224 9.98 -44.05 17.81
CA HIS A 224 9.63 -45.25 18.57
C HIS A 224 9.75 -46.52 17.71
N LEU A 225 9.20 -46.51 16.49
CA LEU A 225 9.28 -47.64 15.56
C LEU A 225 10.74 -47.91 15.11
N GLN A 226 11.55 -46.88 14.95
CA GLN A 226 12.99 -47.03 14.64
C GLN A 226 13.73 -47.74 15.77
N LEU A 227 13.44 -47.37 17.03
CA LEU A 227 14.03 -48.04 18.20
C LEU A 227 13.61 -49.52 18.24
N GLN A 228 12.32 -49.81 18.11
CA GLN A 228 11.82 -51.19 18.06
C GLN A 228 12.45 -52.01 16.93
N ASN A 229 12.62 -51.42 15.74
CA ASN A 229 13.27 -52.11 14.61
C ASN A 229 14.74 -52.41 14.91
N SER A 230 15.47 -51.47 15.53
CA SER A 230 16.83 -51.70 15.98
C SER A 230 16.92 -52.86 16.98
N ASP A 231 16.03 -52.90 17.97
CA ASP A 231 15.99 -53.96 18.98
C ASP A 231 15.69 -55.31 18.34
N LEU A 232 14.66 -55.39 17.49
CA LEU A 232 14.31 -56.61 16.75
C LEU A 232 15.45 -57.10 15.86
N LYS A 233 16.20 -56.18 15.24
CA LYS A 233 17.37 -56.52 14.42
C LYS A 233 18.50 -57.10 15.28
N GLN A 234 18.72 -56.58 16.48
CA GLN A 234 19.69 -57.13 17.42
C GLN A 234 19.27 -58.52 17.91
N GLU A 235 18.01 -58.70 18.28
CA GLU A 235 17.46 -60.00 18.67
C GLU A 235 17.60 -61.04 17.55
N LEU A 236 17.25 -60.67 16.32
CA LEU A 236 17.39 -61.53 15.16
C LEU A 236 18.84 -61.97 14.95
N ASN A 237 19.79 -61.04 15.02
CA ASN A 237 21.21 -61.35 14.89
C ASN A 237 21.70 -62.30 16.00
N SER A 238 21.27 -62.07 17.25
CA SER A 238 21.60 -62.95 18.38
C SER A 238 21.06 -64.37 18.17
N ILE A 239 19.81 -64.50 17.73
CA ILE A 239 19.19 -65.80 17.42
C ILE A 239 19.93 -66.48 16.27
N GLN A 240 20.30 -65.76 15.21
CA GLN A 240 21.07 -66.31 14.10
C GLN A 240 22.42 -66.84 14.56
N GLN A 241 23.15 -66.09 15.39
CA GLN A 241 24.43 -66.54 15.97
C GLN A 241 24.25 -67.79 16.83
N GLN A 242 23.23 -67.81 17.71
CA GLN A 242 22.92 -68.99 18.52
C GLN A 242 22.56 -70.20 17.66
N HIS A 243 21.81 -70.00 16.58
CA HIS A 243 21.46 -71.08 15.65
C HIS A 243 22.69 -71.64 14.94
N GLN A 244 23.60 -70.78 14.46
CA GLN A 244 24.87 -71.19 13.86
C GLN A 244 25.73 -71.98 14.85
N LEU A 245 25.87 -71.52 16.09
CA LEU A 245 26.59 -72.26 17.13
C LEU A 245 25.96 -73.62 17.41
N LYS A 246 24.63 -73.72 17.47
CA LYS A 246 23.93 -75.01 17.63
C LYS A 246 24.21 -75.97 16.48
N ILE A 247 24.23 -75.48 15.23
CA ILE A 247 24.59 -76.29 14.05
C ILE A 247 26.03 -76.81 14.18
N ILE A 248 26.99 -75.94 14.51
CA ILE A 248 28.41 -76.30 14.68
C ILE A 248 28.55 -77.37 15.76
N ILE A 249 28.00 -77.13 16.96
CA ILE A 249 28.04 -78.08 18.09
C ILE A 249 27.41 -79.43 17.71
N ALA A 250 26.26 -79.43 17.02
CA ALA A 250 25.62 -80.66 16.57
C ALA A 250 26.51 -81.43 15.58
N SER A 251 27.16 -80.72 14.65
CA SER A 251 28.08 -81.32 13.68
C SER A 251 29.33 -81.90 14.32
N GLU A 252 29.93 -81.21 15.30
CA GLU A 252 31.09 -81.67 16.06
C GLU A 252 30.74 -82.87 16.92
N LYS A 253 29.59 -82.83 17.60
CA LYS A 253 29.09 -83.98 18.37
C LYS A 253 28.87 -85.21 17.49
N ALA A 254 28.39 -85.02 16.26
CA ALA A 254 28.27 -86.11 15.29
C ALA A 254 29.66 -86.66 14.89
N LYS A 255 30.61 -85.79 14.53
CA LYS A 255 32.00 -86.18 14.21
C LYS A 255 32.65 -86.98 15.34
N LEU A 256 32.57 -86.50 16.59
CA LEU A 256 33.13 -87.19 17.75
C LEU A 256 32.51 -88.58 17.96
N LYS A 257 31.20 -88.74 17.74
CA LYS A 257 30.53 -90.06 17.81
C LYS A 257 31.06 -91.00 16.72
N TYR A 258 31.19 -90.52 15.49
CA TYR A 258 31.74 -91.32 14.39
C TYR A 258 33.20 -91.69 14.64
N GLU A 259 34.04 -90.76 15.09
CA GLU A 259 35.44 -91.03 15.45
C GLU A 259 35.55 -92.06 16.57
N ALA A 260 34.70 -91.99 17.59
CA ALA A 260 34.65 -92.97 18.67
C ALA A 260 34.26 -94.37 18.16
N GLN A 261 33.27 -94.45 17.27
CA GLN A 261 32.87 -95.70 16.61
C GLN A 261 33.98 -96.25 15.72
N MET A 262 34.65 -95.40 14.93
CA MET A 262 35.77 -95.78 14.09
C MET A 262 36.93 -96.33 14.91
N LYS A 263 37.31 -95.67 16.01
CA LYS A 263 38.33 -96.16 16.94
C LYS A 263 37.92 -97.48 17.60
N LYS A 264 36.63 -97.68 17.89
CA LYS A 264 36.11 -98.95 18.43
C LYS A 264 36.26 -100.07 17.41
N MET A 265 35.80 -99.87 16.18
CA MET A 265 35.93 -100.84 15.08
C MET A 265 37.40 -101.15 14.76
N GLN A 266 38.29 -100.16 14.81
CA GLN A 266 39.72 -100.37 14.61
C GLN A 266 40.32 -101.30 15.67
N ARG A 267 40.01 -101.06 16.96
CA ARG A 267 40.45 -101.95 18.04
C ARG A 267 39.89 -103.36 17.87
N GLU A 268 38.61 -103.49 17.55
CA GLU A 268 37.98 -104.81 17.28
C GLU A 268 38.64 -105.53 16.09
N LEU A 269 39.04 -104.80 15.04
CA LEU A 269 39.78 -105.36 13.91
C LEU A 269 41.20 -105.78 14.29
N GLU A 270 41.88 -105.03 15.17
CA GLU A 270 43.21 -105.39 15.68
C GLU A 270 43.14 -106.65 16.54
N THR A 271 42.18 -106.74 17.46
CA THR A 271 41.98 -107.94 18.29
C THR A 271 41.65 -109.17 17.43
N LEU A 272 40.76 -109.03 16.43
CA LEU A 272 40.45 -110.13 15.51
C LEU A 272 41.65 -110.55 14.65
N LYS A 273 42.53 -109.62 14.27
CA LYS A 273 43.78 -109.95 13.56
C LYS A 273 44.73 -110.73 14.46
N GLU A 274 44.90 -110.31 15.71
CA GLU A 274 45.72 -111.01 16.69
C GLU A 274 45.17 -112.41 16.96
N GLU A 275 43.87 -112.55 17.21
CA GLU A 275 43.18 -113.84 17.35
C GLU A 275 43.39 -114.73 16.14
N ARG A 276 43.24 -114.20 14.91
CA ARG A 276 43.50 -114.95 13.67
C ARG A 276 44.96 -115.40 13.55
N LEU A 277 45.93 -114.58 13.96
CA LEU A 277 47.34 -114.95 13.95
C LEU A 277 47.63 -116.08 14.93
N VAL A 278 47.06 -116.01 16.13
CA VAL A 278 47.17 -117.07 17.15
C VAL A 278 46.51 -118.36 16.64
N GLU A 279 45.29 -118.29 16.11
CA GLU A 279 44.61 -119.45 15.49
C GLU A 279 45.42 -120.04 14.34
N SER A 280 46.03 -119.21 13.48
CA SER A 280 46.86 -119.69 12.38
C SER A 280 48.12 -120.39 12.87
N HIS A 281 48.76 -119.89 13.94
CA HIS A 281 49.90 -120.55 14.56
C HIS A 281 49.48 -121.88 15.19
N GLN A 282 48.36 -121.90 15.90
CA GLN A 282 47.81 -123.12 16.49
C GLN A 282 47.50 -124.15 15.41
N ARG A 283 46.79 -123.78 14.34
CA ARG A 283 46.52 -124.68 13.20
C ARG A 283 47.81 -125.20 12.55
N ALA A 284 48.84 -124.37 12.42
CA ALA A 284 50.12 -124.81 11.88
C ALA A 284 50.82 -125.84 12.79
N GLN A 285 50.74 -125.65 14.12
CA GLN A 285 51.20 -126.64 15.10
C GLN A 285 50.38 -127.94 15.02
N ASP A 286 49.05 -127.85 15.03
CA ASP A 286 48.16 -129.01 14.93
C ASP A 286 48.41 -129.80 13.63
N VAL A 287 48.63 -129.13 12.50
CA VAL A 287 48.98 -129.77 11.21
C VAL A 287 50.36 -130.45 11.30
N ALA A 288 51.35 -129.81 11.92
CA ALA A 288 52.67 -130.40 12.10
C ALA A 288 52.61 -131.64 13.01
N GLU A 289 51.83 -131.60 14.08
CA GLU A 289 51.58 -132.75 14.96
C GLU A 289 50.86 -133.88 14.22
N LEU A 290 49.81 -133.57 13.44
CA LEU A 290 49.11 -134.54 12.60
C LEU A 290 50.01 -135.16 11.53
N ASP A 291 50.89 -134.38 10.91
CA ASP A 291 51.86 -134.90 9.95
C ASP A 291 52.93 -135.77 10.62
N LEU A 292 53.35 -135.45 11.85
CA LEU A 292 54.24 -136.28 12.66
C LEU A 292 53.58 -137.62 12.99
N LEU A 293 52.31 -137.60 13.40
CA LEU A 293 51.49 -138.80 13.59
C LEU A 293 51.34 -139.61 12.29
N ARG A 294 51.10 -138.95 11.14
CA ARG A 294 51.04 -139.63 9.83
C ARG A 294 52.37 -140.30 9.47
N ARG A 295 53.51 -139.66 9.72
CA ARG A 295 54.84 -140.25 9.47
C ARG A 295 55.10 -141.46 10.37
N LEU A 296 54.73 -141.39 11.66
CA LEU A 296 54.83 -142.54 12.56
C LEU A 296 53.93 -143.69 12.11
N TYR A 297 52.71 -143.39 11.67
CA TYR A 297 51.76 -144.39 11.16
C TYR A 297 52.20 -145.04 9.83
N ILE A 298 52.96 -144.32 8.99
CA ILE A 298 53.53 -144.86 7.73
C ILE A 298 54.78 -145.72 8.00
N HIS A 299 55.46 -145.56 9.14
CA HIS A 299 56.59 -146.39 9.56
C HIS A 299 56.20 -147.65 10.38
N GLU A 300 54.93 -147.80 10.74
CA GLU A 300 54.38 -148.99 11.42
C GLU A 300 53.66 -149.98 10.47
N LYS A 301 53.92 -149.88 9.16
CA LYS A 301 53.55 -150.88 8.15
C LYS A 301 54.75 -151.27 7.31
#